data_AF-A0A7L4NZK7-F1
#
_entry.id   AF-A0A7L4NZK7-F1
#
_cell.length_a   1.000
_cell.length_b   1.000
_cell.length_c   1.000
_cell.angle_alpha   90.00
_cell.angle_beta   90.00
_cell.angle_gamma   90.00
#
_symmetry.space_group_name_H-M   'P 1'
#
loop_
_entity.id
_entity.type
_entity.pdbx_description
1 polymer ?
#
loop_
_entity_poly.entity_id
_entity_poly.type
_entity_poly.pdbx_seq_one_letter_code
_entity_poly.pdbx_strand_id
1 'polypeptide(L)'
;MGTKSRIMETTFKLVLKKGFTDVSLNKIIKASNTTTGGFYHHFNSKDALLLEVIEKYIFNYFNSTIEQIRSFKGTPKEKLQTVMLSIVAECVNINEISSKKVYYRNLHLLLMEGVQKYDVIAESYKKFYHNLLNFIKEVVDEGVAQDMIRQDIDSHELAIFVQTSILGTVIMWVGMPEMPLEERMISNIDHLWAYMKK
;
A
#
# COMPACT_ATOMS: atom_id res chain seq x y z
N MET A 1 22.01 -14.90 3.58
CA MET A 1 21.44 -13.58 3.23
C MET A 1 22.58 -12.58 3.02
N GLY A 2 22.65 -11.90 1.87
CA GLY A 2 23.73 -10.94 1.55
C GLY A 2 23.68 -9.65 2.38
N THR A 3 24.81 -8.92 2.47
CA THR A 3 24.94 -7.68 3.27
C THR A 3 23.94 -6.61 2.86
N LYS A 4 23.78 -6.35 1.55
CA LYS A 4 22.78 -5.40 1.04
C LYS A 4 21.36 -5.73 1.55
N SER A 5 20.92 -6.97 1.34
CA SER A 5 19.59 -7.41 1.79
C SER A 5 19.43 -7.29 3.31
N ARG A 6 20.46 -7.62 4.10
CA ARG A 6 20.43 -7.51 5.56
C ARG A 6 20.24 -6.06 5.99
N ILE A 7 20.97 -5.12 5.39
CA ILE A 7 20.81 -3.68 5.66
C ILE A 7 19.38 -3.23 5.34
N MET A 8 18.82 -3.63 4.19
CA MET A 8 17.47 -3.27 3.78
C MET A 8 16.42 -3.81 4.76
N GLU A 9 16.49 -5.09 5.10
CA GLU A 9 15.56 -5.73 6.04
C GLU A 9 15.62 -5.10 7.43
N THR A 10 16.83 -4.91 7.97
CA THR A 10 17.01 -4.26 9.26
C THR A 10 16.42 -2.85 9.25
N THR A 11 16.64 -2.10 8.16
CA THR A 11 16.13 -0.75 8.01
C THR A 11 14.61 -0.74 7.95
N PHE A 12 14.00 -1.62 7.16
CA PHE A 12 12.55 -1.78 7.11
C PHE A 12 11.95 -2.02 8.49
N LYS A 13 12.52 -2.97 9.26
CA LYS A 13 12.07 -3.28 10.63
C LYS A 13 12.24 -2.09 11.58
N LEU A 14 13.33 -1.33 11.46
CA LEU A 14 13.58 -0.16 12.29
C LEU A 14 12.59 0.97 11.99
N VAL A 15 12.38 1.27 10.72
CA VAL A 15 11.48 2.34 10.25
C VAL A 15 10.04 1.99 10.60
N LEU A 16 9.60 0.75 10.37
CA LEU A 16 8.26 0.31 10.75
C LEU A 16 8.00 0.44 12.27
N LYS A 17 9.03 0.25 13.09
CA LYS A 17 8.90 0.33 14.56
C LYS A 17 8.98 1.76 15.11
N LYS A 18 9.75 2.64 14.46
CA LYS A 18 10.14 3.94 15.04
C LYS A 18 9.78 5.15 14.17
N GLY A 19 9.21 4.96 13.00
CA GLY A 19 9.07 6.02 12.01
C GLY A 19 10.40 6.36 11.33
N PHE A 20 10.35 7.28 10.38
CA PHE A 20 11.54 7.69 9.63
C PHE A 20 12.49 8.57 10.46
N THR A 21 11.93 9.40 11.33
CA THR A 21 12.69 10.42 12.10
C THR A 21 13.66 9.79 13.09
N ASP A 22 13.23 8.76 13.80
CA ASP A 22 13.99 8.19 14.90
C ASP A 22 15.05 7.15 14.45
N VAL A 23 15.16 6.93 13.15
CA VAL A 23 16.12 5.99 12.55
C VAL A 23 17.30 6.75 11.94
N SER A 24 18.43 6.71 12.65
CA SER A 24 19.70 7.28 12.20
C SER A 24 20.55 6.26 11.45
N LEU A 25 21.47 6.74 10.61
CA LEU A 25 22.43 5.88 9.89
C LEU A 25 23.23 4.98 10.86
N ASN A 26 23.70 5.53 11.98
CA ASN A 26 24.43 4.76 13.00
C ASN A 26 23.58 3.64 13.61
N LYS A 27 22.28 3.89 13.84
CA LYS A 27 21.35 2.85 14.30
C LYS A 27 21.21 1.75 13.26
N ILE A 28 21.11 2.09 11.97
CA ILE A 28 21.04 1.12 10.87
C ILE A 28 22.33 0.29 10.79
N ILE A 29 23.49 0.95 10.77
CA ILE A 29 24.80 0.29 10.68
C ILE A 29 24.98 -0.71 11.82
N LYS A 30 24.71 -0.26 13.06
CA LYS A 30 24.80 -1.10 14.27
C LYS A 30 23.82 -2.27 14.22
N ALA A 31 22.55 -2.00 13.91
CA ALA A 31 21.51 -3.03 13.92
C ALA A 31 21.66 -4.06 12.78
N SER A 32 22.27 -3.67 11.66
CA SER A 32 22.52 -4.54 10.51
C SER A 32 23.86 -5.28 10.59
N ASN A 33 24.61 -5.06 11.67
CA ASN A 33 25.94 -5.63 11.89
C ASN A 33 26.84 -5.45 10.65
N THR A 34 26.94 -4.20 10.18
CA THR A 34 27.82 -3.79 9.08
C THR A 34 28.76 -2.70 9.55
N THR A 35 29.75 -2.35 8.73
CA THR A 35 30.62 -1.19 8.96
C THR A 35 30.14 0.00 8.14
N THR A 36 30.62 1.21 8.48
CA THR A 36 30.37 2.41 7.67
C THR A 36 30.81 2.23 6.22
N GLY A 37 32.00 1.66 5.99
CA GLY A 37 32.48 1.34 4.65
C GLY A 37 31.61 0.29 3.94
N GLY A 38 31.17 -0.75 4.65
CA GLY A 38 30.26 -1.76 4.11
C GLY A 38 28.87 -1.23 3.77
N PHE A 39 28.38 -0.22 4.51
CA PHE A 39 27.16 0.50 4.16
C PHE A 39 27.33 1.27 2.84
N TYR A 40 28.36 2.11 2.76
CA TYR A 40 28.59 2.97 1.60
C TYR A 40 29.00 2.20 0.34
N HIS A 41 29.45 0.96 0.48
CA HIS A 41 29.61 0.04 -0.65
C HIS A 41 28.28 -0.32 -1.35
N HIS A 42 27.15 -0.26 -0.63
CA HIS A 42 25.84 -0.65 -1.16
C HIS A 42 24.87 0.52 -1.35
N PHE A 43 24.99 1.59 -0.54
CA PHE A 43 24.05 2.70 -0.55
C PHE A 43 24.80 4.04 -0.46
N ASN A 44 24.44 4.96 -1.34
CA ASN A 44 25.06 6.29 -1.38
C ASN A 44 24.67 7.17 -0.19
N SER A 45 23.49 6.95 0.40
CA SER A 45 23.00 7.71 1.55
C SER A 45 21.94 6.92 2.33
N LYS A 46 21.58 7.42 3.53
CA LYS A 46 20.44 6.91 4.30
C LYS A 46 19.14 7.02 3.48
N ASP A 47 18.95 8.14 2.79
CA ASP A 47 17.70 8.41 2.07
C ASP A 47 17.58 7.52 0.83
N ALA A 48 18.68 7.25 0.13
CA ALA A 48 18.71 6.29 -0.97
C ALA A 48 18.33 4.87 -0.50
N LEU A 49 18.84 4.47 0.68
CA LEU A 49 18.45 3.21 1.31
C LEU A 49 16.96 3.21 1.70
N LEU A 50 16.46 4.28 2.32
CA LEU A 50 15.06 4.39 2.72
C LEU A 50 14.14 4.27 1.51
N LEU A 51 14.46 4.95 0.40
CA LEU A 51 13.73 4.81 -0.85
C LEU A 51 13.70 3.36 -1.34
N GLU A 52 14.86 2.71 -1.45
CA GLU A 52 14.94 1.33 -1.95
C GLU A 52 14.16 0.36 -1.04
N VAL A 53 14.17 0.60 0.27
CA VAL A 53 13.41 -0.16 1.27
C VAL A 53 11.91 0.02 1.06
N ILE A 54 11.42 1.25 0.95
CA ILE A 54 9.99 1.55 0.80
C ILE A 54 9.45 1.04 -0.54
N GLU A 55 10.18 1.26 -1.63
CA GLU A 55 9.84 0.71 -2.95
C GLU A 55 9.75 -0.82 -2.91
N LYS A 56 10.80 -1.48 -2.42
CA LYS A 56 10.87 -2.95 -2.44
C LYS A 56 9.81 -3.62 -1.57
N TYR A 57 9.60 -3.10 -0.36
CA TYR A 57 8.79 -3.78 0.65
C TYR A 57 7.35 -3.29 0.68
N ILE A 58 7.05 -2.08 0.19
CA ILE A 58 5.70 -1.53 0.29
C ILE A 58 5.08 -1.39 -1.10
N PHE A 59 5.65 -0.53 -1.95
CA PHE A 59 5.00 -0.22 -3.23
C PHE A 59 5.06 -1.39 -4.21
N ASN A 60 6.16 -2.13 -4.30
CA ASN A 60 6.22 -3.33 -5.12
C ASN A 60 5.25 -4.42 -4.66
N TYR A 61 5.03 -4.54 -3.35
CA TYR A 61 4.03 -5.46 -2.82
C TYR A 61 2.63 -5.07 -3.31
N PHE A 62 2.21 -3.82 -3.07
CA PHE A 62 0.87 -3.38 -3.46
C PHE A 62 0.66 -3.37 -4.98
N ASN A 63 1.65 -2.95 -5.76
CA ASN A 63 1.58 -3.01 -7.22
C ASN A 63 1.47 -4.46 -7.71
N SER A 64 2.26 -5.38 -7.15
CA SER A 64 2.15 -6.80 -7.50
C SER A 64 0.77 -7.37 -7.13
N THR A 65 0.17 -6.93 -6.02
CA THR A 65 -1.20 -7.31 -5.65
C THR A 65 -2.21 -6.81 -6.66
N ILE A 66 -2.12 -5.55 -7.10
CA ILE A 66 -3.00 -4.99 -8.15
C ILE A 66 -2.87 -5.81 -9.44
N GLU A 67 -1.64 -6.10 -9.89
CA GLU A 67 -1.43 -6.90 -11.11
C GLU A 67 -1.97 -8.33 -10.99
N GLN A 68 -1.84 -8.96 -9.81
CA GLN A 68 -2.43 -10.26 -9.54
C GLN A 68 -3.96 -10.22 -9.65
N ILE A 69 -4.60 -9.20 -9.09
CA ILE A 69 -6.06 -9.02 -9.17
C ILE A 69 -6.49 -8.74 -10.62
N ARG A 70 -5.71 -7.97 -11.39
CA ARG A 70 -5.96 -7.74 -12.82
C ARG A 70 -6.01 -9.06 -13.61
N SER A 71 -5.13 -10.01 -13.27
CA SER A 71 -5.08 -11.35 -13.88
C SER A 71 -6.09 -12.36 -13.31
N PHE A 72 -6.72 -12.05 -12.17
CA PHE A 72 -7.66 -12.94 -11.49
C PHE A 72 -8.98 -13.05 -12.27
N LYS A 73 -9.47 -14.29 -12.42
CA LYS A 73 -10.79 -14.58 -12.98
C LYS A 73 -11.85 -14.34 -11.90
N GLY A 74 -12.46 -13.16 -11.94
CA GLY A 74 -13.58 -12.78 -11.09
C GLY A 74 -14.44 -11.70 -11.75
N THR A 75 -15.63 -11.52 -11.22
CA THR A 75 -16.55 -10.45 -11.60
C THR A 75 -15.95 -9.07 -11.26
N PRO A 76 -16.42 -7.99 -11.90
CA PRO A 76 -16.02 -6.63 -11.51
C PRO A 76 -16.23 -6.34 -10.03
N LYS A 77 -17.33 -6.83 -9.43
CA LYS A 77 -17.58 -6.70 -7.98
C LYS A 77 -16.48 -7.35 -7.16
N GLU A 78 -16.14 -8.60 -7.48
CA GLU A 78 -15.10 -9.35 -6.77
C GLU A 78 -13.75 -8.67 -6.91
N LYS A 79 -13.40 -8.15 -8.11
CA LYS A 79 -12.15 -7.40 -8.32
C LYS A 79 -12.09 -6.13 -7.48
N LEU A 80 -13.17 -5.33 -7.45
CA LEU A 80 -13.26 -4.12 -6.62
C LEU A 80 -13.18 -4.44 -5.13
N GLN A 81 -13.94 -5.42 -4.67
CA GLN A 81 -13.90 -5.87 -3.27
C GLN A 81 -12.51 -6.38 -2.89
N THR A 82 -11.89 -7.19 -3.76
CA THR A 82 -10.55 -7.76 -3.50
C THR A 82 -9.50 -6.66 -3.43
N VAL A 83 -9.51 -5.67 -4.32
CA VAL A 83 -8.52 -4.58 -4.26
C VAL A 83 -8.73 -3.71 -3.01
N MET A 84 -9.99 -3.39 -2.67
CA MET A 84 -10.31 -2.60 -1.47
C MET A 84 -9.83 -3.30 -0.20
N LEU A 85 -10.04 -4.62 -0.09
CA LEU A 85 -9.63 -5.41 1.06
C LEU A 85 -8.13 -5.70 1.10
N SER A 86 -7.50 -5.97 -0.04
CA SER A 86 -6.08 -6.32 -0.10
C SER A 86 -5.16 -5.13 0.21
N ILE A 87 -5.61 -3.92 -0.12
CA ILE A 87 -4.88 -2.69 0.24
C ILE A 87 -4.86 -2.50 1.75
N VAL A 88 -5.90 -2.92 2.47
CA VAL A 88 -6.11 -2.62 3.89
C VAL A 88 -6.06 -3.85 4.80
N ALA A 89 -5.67 -5.00 4.26
CA ALA A 89 -5.61 -6.25 4.99
C ALA A 89 -4.85 -6.03 6.31
N GLU A 90 -5.47 -6.43 7.43
CA GLU A 90 -5.00 -6.12 8.78
C GLU A 90 -3.53 -6.51 9.01
N CYS A 91 -3.05 -7.49 8.24
CA CYS A 91 -1.67 -7.94 8.22
C CYS A 91 -1.15 -7.99 6.78
N VAL A 92 -0.20 -7.12 6.44
CA VAL A 92 0.53 -7.24 5.18
C VAL A 92 1.67 -8.24 5.36
N ASN A 93 1.65 -9.36 4.63
CA ASN A 93 2.77 -10.30 4.63
C ASN A 93 3.82 -9.80 3.62
N ILE A 94 4.62 -8.83 4.06
CA ILE A 94 5.66 -8.21 3.24
C ILE A 94 6.87 -9.16 3.16
N ASN A 95 6.71 -10.21 2.37
CA ASN A 95 7.63 -11.35 2.25
C ASN A 95 7.91 -12.04 3.60
N GLU A 96 8.50 -13.24 3.59
CA GLU A 96 8.82 -14.09 4.76
C GLU A 96 9.75 -13.44 5.84
N ILE A 97 9.99 -12.14 5.73
CA ILE A 97 11.04 -11.36 6.37
C ILE A 97 10.66 -10.90 7.78
N SER A 98 9.37 -10.76 8.07
CA SER A 98 8.90 -10.59 9.45
C SER A 98 7.98 -11.72 9.82
N SER A 99 8.47 -12.62 10.68
CA SER A 99 7.66 -13.52 11.52
C SER A 99 6.65 -12.78 12.43
N LYS A 100 6.46 -11.46 12.23
CA LYS A 100 5.56 -10.57 12.93
C LYS A 100 4.64 -9.89 11.91
N LYS A 101 3.35 -9.91 12.21
CA LYS A 101 2.30 -9.21 11.47
C LYS A 101 2.64 -7.71 11.36
N VAL A 102 2.66 -7.18 10.14
CA VAL A 102 2.73 -5.73 9.89
C VAL A 102 1.32 -5.19 9.88
N TYR A 103 0.95 -4.45 10.92
CA TYR A 103 -0.37 -3.83 11.01
C TYR A 103 -0.50 -2.69 10.01
N TYR A 104 -1.50 -2.75 9.15
CA TYR A 104 -1.75 -1.74 8.11
C TYR A 104 -1.84 -0.32 8.68
N ARG A 105 -2.41 -0.15 9.88
CA ARG A 105 -2.46 1.14 10.62
C ARG A 105 -1.09 1.80 10.73
N ASN A 106 -0.09 1.04 11.17
CA ASN A 106 1.26 1.57 11.38
C ASN A 106 1.94 1.86 10.05
N LEU A 107 1.72 1.00 9.06
CA LEU A 107 2.21 1.19 7.70
C LEU A 107 1.66 2.47 7.06
N HIS A 108 0.36 2.72 7.21
CA HIS A 108 -0.30 3.90 6.65
C HIS A 108 0.23 5.20 7.30
N LEU A 109 0.32 5.24 8.63
CA LEU A 109 0.88 6.39 9.34
C LEU A 109 2.35 6.63 8.97
N LEU A 110 3.13 5.56 8.81
CA LEU A 110 4.51 5.64 8.35
C LEU A 110 4.58 6.25 6.94
N LEU A 111 3.77 5.78 6.00
CA LEU A 111 3.75 6.33 4.64
C LEU A 111 3.38 7.81 4.62
N MET A 112 2.41 8.23 5.44
CA MET A 112 2.06 9.64 5.60
C MET A 112 3.23 10.48 6.14
N GLU A 113 3.96 9.98 7.16
CA GLU A 113 5.19 10.62 7.63
C GLU A 113 6.24 10.72 6.50
N GLY A 114 6.39 9.64 5.72
CA GLY A 114 7.35 9.56 4.63
C GLY A 114 7.07 10.56 3.51
N VAL A 115 5.81 10.65 3.07
CA VAL A 115 5.36 11.59 2.02
C VAL A 115 5.62 13.04 2.42
N GLN A 116 5.44 13.39 3.69
CA GLN A 116 5.69 14.76 4.17
C GLN A 116 7.17 15.14 4.23
N LYS A 117 8.08 14.17 4.26
CA LYS A 117 9.51 14.40 4.54
C LYS A 117 10.43 14.10 3.37
N TYR A 118 10.02 13.21 2.46
CA TYR A 118 10.86 12.72 1.39
C TYR A 118 10.12 12.78 0.05
N ASP A 119 10.52 13.71 -0.81
CA ASP A 119 9.93 13.89 -2.15
C ASP A 119 9.89 12.58 -2.95
N VAL A 120 10.94 11.77 -2.82
CA VAL A 120 11.02 10.48 -3.50
C VAL A 120 9.94 9.50 -3.03
N ILE A 121 9.56 9.52 -1.74
CA ILE A 121 8.45 8.70 -1.24
C ILE A 121 7.12 9.28 -1.71
N ALA A 122 6.99 10.61 -1.77
CA ALA A 122 5.81 11.28 -2.31
C ALA A 122 5.56 10.89 -3.78
N GLU A 123 6.61 10.83 -4.61
CA GLU A 123 6.50 10.40 -5.99
C GLU A 123 6.10 8.92 -6.13
N SER A 124 6.68 8.02 -5.32
CA SER A 124 6.27 6.61 -5.29
C SER A 124 4.81 6.43 -4.84
N TYR A 125 4.40 7.20 -3.83
CA TYR A 125 3.02 7.23 -3.33
C TYR A 125 2.05 7.68 -4.43
N LYS A 126 2.38 8.77 -5.13
CA LYS A 126 1.62 9.27 -6.28
C LYS A 126 1.50 8.24 -7.40
N LYS A 127 2.59 7.56 -7.76
CA LYS A 127 2.56 6.49 -8.78
C LYS A 127 1.65 5.34 -8.38
N PHE A 128 1.72 4.90 -7.12
CA PHE A 128 0.85 3.86 -6.60
C PHE A 128 -0.64 4.23 -6.71
N TYR A 129 -1.02 5.44 -6.27
CA TYR A 129 -2.42 5.86 -6.34
C TYR A 129 -2.93 6.07 -7.77
N HIS A 130 -2.08 6.52 -8.70
CA HIS A 130 -2.44 6.54 -10.12
C HIS A 130 -2.67 5.13 -10.68
N ASN A 131 -1.82 4.17 -10.31
CA ASN A 131 -2.00 2.77 -10.74
C ASN A 131 -3.31 2.20 -10.20
N LEU A 132 -3.61 2.43 -8.92
CA LEU A 132 -4.86 2.02 -8.29
C LEU A 132 -6.08 2.64 -8.97
N LEU A 133 -6.04 3.95 -9.27
CA LEU A 133 -7.12 4.65 -9.96
C LEU A 133 -7.37 4.05 -11.34
N ASN A 134 -6.31 3.80 -12.11
CA ASN A 134 -6.42 3.19 -13.43
C ASN A 134 -6.98 1.75 -13.35
N PHE A 135 -6.52 0.96 -12.40
CA PHE A 135 -7.07 -0.38 -12.16
C PHE A 135 -8.58 -0.34 -11.86
N ILE A 136 -9.03 0.56 -10.99
CA ILE A 136 -10.47 0.69 -10.68
C ILE A 136 -11.25 1.07 -11.93
N LYS A 137 -10.74 2.01 -12.75
CA LYS A 137 -11.37 2.38 -14.02
C LYS A 137 -11.52 1.19 -14.95
N GLU A 138 -10.45 0.41 -15.15
CA GLU A 138 -10.47 -0.78 -16.00
C GLU A 138 -11.54 -1.78 -15.56
N VAL A 139 -11.69 -1.99 -14.24
CA VAL A 139 -12.71 -2.90 -13.69
C VAL A 139 -14.12 -2.36 -13.89
N VAL A 140 -14.32 -1.05 -13.77
CA VAL A 140 -15.62 -0.41 -14.03
C VAL A 140 -15.97 -0.52 -15.52
N ASP A 141 -15.04 -0.18 -16.41
CA ASP A 141 -15.22 -0.28 -17.86
C ASP A 141 -15.54 -1.72 -18.29
N GLU A 142 -14.87 -2.71 -17.69
CA GLU A 142 -15.19 -4.13 -17.87
C GLU A 142 -16.62 -4.46 -17.46
N GLY A 143 -17.07 -3.97 -16.30
CA GLY A 143 -18.42 -4.22 -15.81
C GLY A 143 -19.51 -3.54 -16.63
N VAL A 144 -19.23 -2.36 -17.20
CA VAL A 144 -20.12 -1.68 -18.15
C VAL A 144 -20.21 -2.47 -19.45
N ALA A 145 -19.08 -2.94 -19.99
CA ALA A 145 -19.05 -3.75 -21.22
C ALA A 145 -19.75 -5.10 -21.06
N GLN A 146 -19.71 -5.69 -19.86
CA GLN A 146 -20.40 -6.95 -19.51
C GLN A 146 -21.87 -6.74 -19.10
N ASP A 147 -22.39 -5.51 -19.16
CA ASP A 147 -23.76 -5.16 -18.77
C ASP A 147 -24.09 -5.44 -17.28
N MET A 148 -23.06 -5.52 -16.44
CA MET A 148 -23.17 -5.71 -14.99
C MET A 148 -23.26 -4.40 -14.22
N ILE A 149 -22.68 -3.33 -14.77
CA ILE A 149 -22.73 -1.95 -14.27
C ILE A 149 -23.53 -1.12 -15.29
N ARG A 150 -24.32 -0.15 -14.80
CA ARG A 150 -25.11 0.72 -15.69
C ARG A 150 -24.21 1.53 -16.63
N GLN A 151 -24.73 1.79 -17.83
CA GLN A 151 -24.03 2.48 -18.91
C GLN A 151 -23.81 3.98 -18.66
N ASP A 152 -24.49 4.57 -17.68
CA ASP A 152 -24.38 5.99 -17.31
C ASP A 152 -23.26 6.29 -16.30
N ILE A 153 -22.56 5.25 -15.83
CA ILE A 153 -21.47 5.40 -14.85
C ILE A 153 -20.18 5.80 -15.56
N ASP A 154 -19.64 6.97 -15.19
CA ASP A 154 -18.29 7.38 -15.58
C ASP A 154 -17.24 6.66 -14.71
N SER A 155 -16.33 5.94 -15.36
CA SER A 155 -15.33 5.13 -14.65
C SER A 155 -14.28 5.96 -13.92
N HIS A 156 -13.94 7.15 -14.42
CA HIS A 156 -12.98 8.04 -13.78
C HIS A 156 -13.55 8.64 -12.49
N GLU A 157 -14.76 9.18 -12.54
CA GLU A 157 -15.43 9.75 -11.36
C GLU A 157 -15.68 8.67 -10.30
N LEU A 158 -16.13 7.48 -10.71
CA LEU A 158 -16.31 6.37 -9.78
C LEU A 158 -14.99 5.92 -9.16
N ALA A 159 -13.89 5.89 -9.93
CA ALA A 159 -12.58 5.54 -9.40
C ALA A 159 -12.06 6.55 -8.36
N ILE A 160 -12.26 7.85 -8.58
CA ILE A 160 -11.94 8.90 -7.58
C ILE A 160 -12.76 8.69 -6.31
N PHE A 161 -14.06 8.40 -6.46
CA PHE A 161 -14.94 8.15 -5.33
C PHE A 161 -14.49 6.93 -4.52
N VAL A 162 -14.19 5.80 -5.19
CA VAL A 162 -13.69 4.58 -4.54
C VAL A 162 -12.38 4.87 -3.79
N GLN A 163 -11.41 5.52 -4.43
CA GLN A 163 -10.13 5.84 -3.80
C GLN A 163 -10.29 6.74 -2.57
N THR A 164 -11.16 7.75 -2.65
CA THR A 164 -11.46 8.67 -1.55
C THR A 164 -12.18 7.95 -0.42
N SER A 165 -13.12 7.06 -0.75
CA SER A 165 -13.84 6.22 0.21
C SER A 165 -12.88 5.28 0.95
N ILE A 166 -11.94 4.63 0.25
CA ILE A 166 -10.91 3.80 0.88
C ILE A 166 -10.10 4.65 1.87
N LEU A 167 -9.54 5.77 1.42
CA LEU A 167 -8.69 6.61 2.27
C LEU A 167 -9.45 7.18 3.47
N GLY A 168 -10.66 7.70 3.25
CA GLY A 168 -11.52 8.23 4.31
C GLY A 168 -11.88 7.17 5.35
N THR A 169 -12.18 5.94 4.90
CA THR A 169 -12.48 4.81 5.79
C THR A 169 -11.28 4.43 6.64
N VAL A 170 -10.08 4.39 6.04
CA VAL A 170 -8.83 4.12 6.76
C VAL A 170 -8.57 5.20 7.81
N ILE A 171 -8.63 6.47 7.45
CA ILE A 171 -8.38 7.59 8.38
C ILE A 171 -9.41 7.61 9.52
N MET A 172 -10.69 7.39 9.20
CA MET A 172 -11.74 7.29 10.21
C MET A 172 -11.48 6.12 11.16
N TRP A 173 -11.15 4.94 10.65
CA TRP A 173 -10.82 3.76 11.47
C TRP A 173 -9.56 3.98 12.33
N VAL A 174 -8.56 4.70 11.82
CA VAL A 174 -7.38 5.10 12.61
C VAL A 174 -7.79 5.94 13.81
N GLY A 175 -8.79 6.82 13.69
CA GLY A 175 -9.30 7.62 14.81
C GLY A 175 -10.34 6.91 15.69
N MET A 176 -11.12 5.99 15.11
CA MET A 176 -12.29 5.32 15.68
C MET A 176 -12.25 3.82 15.37
N PRO A 177 -11.42 3.04 16.11
CA PRO A 177 -11.12 1.65 15.78
C PRO A 177 -12.17 0.65 16.31
N GLU A 178 -13.33 1.10 16.80
CA GLU A 178 -14.35 0.26 17.45
C GLU A 178 -14.96 -0.77 16.49
N MET A 179 -15.10 -0.41 15.21
CA MET A 179 -15.56 -1.29 14.15
C MET A 179 -14.38 -1.73 13.27
N PRO A 180 -14.21 -3.04 13.00
CA PRO A 180 -13.14 -3.54 12.15
C PRO A 180 -13.09 -2.85 10.78
N LEU A 181 -11.86 -2.59 10.30
CA LEU A 181 -11.66 -1.90 9.02
C LEU A 181 -12.26 -2.68 7.85
N GLU A 182 -12.10 -4.00 7.86
CA GLU A 182 -12.66 -4.90 6.86
C GLU A 182 -14.19 -4.78 6.77
N GLU A 183 -14.87 -4.77 7.92
CA GLU A 183 -16.34 -4.66 7.96
C GLU A 183 -16.82 -3.33 7.37
N ARG A 184 -16.13 -2.22 7.67
CA ARG A 184 -16.42 -0.91 7.06
C ARG A 184 -16.25 -0.95 5.55
N MET A 185 -15.18 -1.57 5.08
CA MET A 185 -14.87 -1.66 3.64
C MET A 185 -15.87 -2.52 2.88
N ILE A 186 -16.23 -3.69 3.42
CA ILE A 186 -17.26 -4.58 2.86
C ILE A 186 -18.59 -3.83 2.76
N SER A 187 -18.99 -3.15 3.84
CA SER A 187 -20.21 -2.34 3.83
C SER A 187 -20.16 -1.27 2.73
N ASN A 188 -19.06 -0.53 2.61
CA ASN A 188 -18.93 0.53 1.60
C ASN A 188 -18.99 -0.02 0.16
N ILE A 189 -18.32 -1.13 -0.14
CA ILE A 189 -18.36 -1.71 -1.50
C ILE A 189 -19.72 -2.34 -1.82
N ASP A 190 -20.40 -2.94 -0.84
CA ASP A 190 -21.73 -3.52 -1.06
C ASP A 190 -22.77 -2.44 -1.37
N HIS A 191 -22.74 -1.32 -0.62
CA HIS A 191 -23.59 -0.17 -0.91
C HIS A 191 -23.27 0.44 -2.26
N LEU A 192 -21.98 0.69 -2.56
CA LEU A 192 -21.57 1.23 -3.84
C LEU A 192 -22.01 0.35 -5.01
N TRP A 193 -21.81 -0.97 -4.88
CA TRP A 193 -22.22 -1.94 -5.90
C TRP A 193 -23.73 -1.92 -6.12
N ALA A 194 -24.53 -1.87 -5.05
CA ALA A 194 -25.98 -1.76 -5.15
C ALA A 194 -26.43 -0.49 -5.90
N TYR A 195 -25.67 0.61 -5.77
CA TYR A 195 -25.95 1.86 -6.47
C TYR A 195 -25.57 1.87 -7.94
N MET A 196 -24.69 1.00 -8.42
CA MET A 196 -24.16 1.05 -9.79
C MET A 196 -24.50 -0.17 -10.65
N LYS A 197 -24.90 -1.29 -10.03
CA LYS A 197 -25.31 -2.48 -10.77
C LYS A 197 -26.51 -2.19 -11.68
N LYS A 198 -26.58 -2.91 -12.79
CA LYS A 198 -27.74 -2.90 -13.69
C LYS A 198 -28.95 -3.60 -13.07
#